data_AF-A0A4V0Z766-F1
#
_entry.id   AF-A0A4V0Z766-F1
#
_cell.length_a   1.000
_cell.length_b   1.000
_cell.length_c   1.000
_cell.angle_alpha   90.00
_cell.angle_beta   90.00
_cell.angle_gamma   90.00
#
_symmetry.space_group_name_H-M   'P 1'
#
loop_
_entity.id
_entity.type
_entity.pdbx_description
1 polymer ?
#
loop_
_entity_poly.entity_id
_entity_poly.type
_entity_poly.pdbx_seq_one_letter_code
_entity_poly.pdbx_strand_id
1 'polypeptide(L)'
;MGGYIEVSTEPLSADKGNIAAELNAVRTELQQLFQEMQELDSMWDGPASQAFAVQFQTDYEIMQEIVENLEGFIQCMQYAADEYNKCENTIAELISAIRI
;
A
#
# COMPACT_ATOMS: atom_id res chain seq x y z
N MET A 1 -22.91 30.82 5.69
CA MET A 1 -22.56 29.40 5.97
C MET A 1 -21.93 28.83 4.70
N GLY A 2 -20.61 29.00 4.56
CA GLY A 2 -19.87 28.32 3.50
C GLY A 2 -19.35 27.03 4.11
N GLY A 3 -19.92 25.89 3.73
CA GLY A 3 -19.38 24.60 4.08
C GLY A 3 -18.06 24.43 3.33
N TYR A 4 -16.96 24.86 3.95
CA TYR A 4 -15.66 24.33 3.61
C TYR A 4 -15.76 22.83 3.88
N ILE A 5 -15.73 22.04 2.82
CA ILE A 5 -15.36 20.63 2.96
C ILE A 5 -13.87 20.69 3.28
N GLU A 6 -13.57 20.98 4.55
CA GLU A 6 -12.27 20.72 5.15
C GLU A 6 -12.18 19.19 5.10
N VAL A 7 -11.75 18.67 3.95
CA VAL A 7 -11.37 17.26 3.83
C VAL A 7 -10.22 17.16 4.80
N SER A 8 -10.51 16.74 6.03
CA SER A 8 -9.50 16.64 7.07
C SER A 8 -8.40 15.73 6.52
N THR A 9 -7.28 16.31 6.14
CA THR A 9 -6.13 15.59 5.57
C THR A 9 -5.45 14.74 6.64
N GLU A 10 -5.75 15.02 7.91
CA GLU A 10 -5.33 14.25 9.08
C GLU A 10 -5.85 12.80 9.10
N PRO A 11 -7.16 12.50 9.04
CA PRO A 11 -7.64 11.12 8.97
C PRO A 11 -7.17 10.40 7.71
N LEU A 12 -7.01 11.09 6.58
CA LEU A 12 -6.45 10.49 5.36
C LEU A 12 -4.98 10.08 5.55
N SER A 13 -4.19 10.89 6.26
CA SER A 13 -2.81 10.58 6.61
C SER A 13 -2.70 9.45 7.64
N ALA A 14 -3.63 9.38 8.61
CA ALA A 14 -3.67 8.31 9.60
C ALA A 14 -4.04 6.97 8.95
N ASP A 15 -5.05 6.96 8.08
CA ASP A 15 -5.51 5.77 7.36
C ASP A 15 -4.41 5.24 6.43
N LYS A 16 -3.71 6.14 5.73
CA LYS A 16 -2.53 5.80 4.95
C LYS A 16 -1.43 5.12 5.80
N GLY A 17 -1.17 5.62 7.00
CA GLY A 17 -0.21 5.03 7.92
C GLY A 17 -0.58 3.60 8.32
N ASN A 18 -1.86 3.37 8.61
CA ASN A 18 -2.37 2.05 8.94
C ASN A 18 -2.28 1.08 7.76
N ILE A 19 -2.73 1.50 6.58
CA ILE A 19 -2.67 0.67 5.36
C ILE A 19 -1.22 0.32 5.03
N ALA A 20 -0.28 1.28 5.12
CA ALA A 20 1.14 1.00 4.89
C ALA A 20 1.77 0.05 5.92
N ALA A 21 1.33 0.12 7.19
CA ALA A 21 1.79 -0.79 8.23
C ALA A 21 1.25 -2.22 8.01
N GLU A 22 -0.04 -2.36 7.70
CA GLU A 22 -0.66 -3.65 7.36
C GLU A 22 -0.01 -4.26 6.11
N LEU A 23 0.28 -3.45 5.09
CA LEU A 23 0.94 -3.92 3.88
C LEU A 23 2.34 -4.49 4.16
N ASN A 24 3.11 -3.81 5.01
CA ASN A 24 4.43 -4.29 5.41
C ASN A 24 4.36 -5.58 6.23
N ALA A 25 3.33 -5.73 7.07
CA ALA A 25 3.08 -6.98 7.79
C ALA A 25 2.78 -8.13 6.82
N VAL A 26 1.87 -7.92 5.87
CA VAL A 26 1.53 -8.92 4.82
C VAL A 26 2.76 -9.31 4.00
N ARG A 27 3.59 -8.33 3.59
CA ARG A 27 4.84 -8.60 2.86
C ARG A 27 5.80 -9.47 3.68
N THR A 28 5.92 -9.18 4.97
CA THR A 28 6.82 -9.93 5.88
C THR A 28 6.33 -11.36 6.08
N GLU A 29 5.03 -11.55 6.30
CA GLU A 29 4.43 -12.89 6.44
C GLU A 29 4.59 -13.72 5.16
N LEU A 30 4.38 -13.10 3.99
CA LEU A 30 4.61 -13.76 2.69
C LEU A 30 6.05 -14.22 2.50
N GLN A 31 7.02 -13.41 2.91
CA GLN A 31 8.44 -13.77 2.84
C GLN A 31 8.77 -14.93 3.80
N GLN A 32 8.22 -14.94 5.01
CA GLN A 32 8.38 -16.06 5.94
C GLN A 32 7.78 -17.34 5.38
N LEU A 33 6.56 -17.29 4.85
CA LEU A 33 5.87 -18.45 4.30
C LEU A 33 6.66 -19.02 3.11
N PHE A 34 7.24 -18.17 2.27
CA PHE A 34 8.12 -18.59 1.19
C PHE A 34 9.39 -19.29 1.69
N GLN A 35 10.02 -18.76 2.73
CA GLN A 35 11.22 -19.34 3.32
C GLN A 35 10.93 -20.71 3.95
N GLU A 36 9.85 -20.84 4.71
CA GLU A 36 9.41 -22.11 5.31
C GLU A 36 9.10 -23.17 4.25
N MET A 37 8.51 -22.75 3.13
CA MET A 37 8.21 -23.64 2.02
C MET A 37 9.45 -24.11 1.26
N GLN A 38 10.46 -23.25 1.07
CA GLN A 38 11.75 -23.70 0.53
C GLN A 38 12.44 -24.71 1.44
N GLU A 39 12.39 -24.49 2.76
CA GLU A 39 12.94 -25.44 3.73
C GLU A 39 12.21 -26.78 3.67
N LEU A 40 10.87 -26.75 3.57
CA LEU A 40 10.07 -27.96 3.43
C LEU A 40 10.37 -28.73 2.15
N ASP A 41 10.52 -28.05 1.01
CA ASP A 41 10.87 -28.66 -0.28
C ASP A 41 12.27 -29.30 -0.23
N SER A 42 13.22 -28.69 0.48
CA SER A 42 14.56 -29.28 0.69
C SER A 42 14.54 -30.61 1.45
N MET A 43 13.51 -30.84 2.28
CA MET A 43 13.34 -32.03 3.09
C MET A 43 12.42 -33.08 2.43
N TRP A 44 11.67 -32.69 1.39
CA TRP A 44 10.70 -33.52 0.70
C TRP A 44 11.06 -33.59 -0.78
N ASP A 45 11.90 -34.54 -1.19
CA ASP A 45 12.22 -34.75 -2.60
C ASP A 45 11.30 -35.80 -3.24
N GLY A 46 10.57 -35.42 -4.30
CA GLY A 46 9.73 -36.34 -5.09
C GLY A 46 8.84 -35.64 -6.13
N PRO A 47 8.20 -36.41 -7.04
CA PRO A 47 7.37 -35.85 -8.13
C PRO A 47 6.23 -34.96 -7.66
N ALA A 48 5.72 -35.21 -6.44
CA ALA A 48 4.68 -34.42 -5.81
C ALA A 48 5.20 -33.09 -5.24
N SER A 49 6.44 -33.03 -4.74
CA SER A 49 7.03 -31.77 -4.26
C SER A 49 7.27 -30.83 -5.44
N GLN A 50 7.78 -31.34 -6.57
CA GLN A 50 8.00 -30.53 -7.77
C GLN A 50 6.71 -29.88 -8.30
N ALA A 51 5.59 -30.63 -8.31
CA ALA A 51 4.30 -30.08 -8.72
C ALA A 51 3.81 -28.98 -7.75
N PHE A 52 4.02 -29.18 -6.46
CA PHE A 52 3.65 -28.22 -5.42
C PHE A 52 4.54 -26.98 -5.44
N ALA A 53 5.85 -27.12 -5.67
CA ALA A 53 6.80 -26.03 -5.79
C ALA A 53 6.48 -25.10 -6.97
N VAL A 54 6.09 -25.66 -8.12
CA VAL A 54 5.65 -24.85 -9.28
C VAL A 54 4.39 -24.06 -8.97
N GLN A 55 3.39 -24.71 -8.35
CA GLN A 55 2.16 -24.01 -7.96
C GLN A 55 2.45 -22.93 -6.92
N PHE A 56 3.26 -23.24 -5.92
CA PHE A 56 3.63 -22.31 -4.86
C PHE A 56 4.40 -21.10 -5.37
N GLN A 57 5.31 -21.29 -6.33
CA GLN A 57 6.01 -20.20 -6.99
C GLN A 57 5.04 -19.27 -7.73
N THR A 58 4.04 -19.84 -8.40
CA THR A 58 2.99 -19.07 -9.09
C THR A 58 2.15 -18.27 -8.07
N ASP A 59 1.75 -18.91 -6.97
CA ASP A 59 0.98 -18.25 -5.91
C ASP A 59 1.78 -17.11 -5.27
N TYR A 60 3.09 -17.29 -5.09
CA TYR A 60 3.99 -16.26 -4.56
C TYR A 60 4.10 -15.05 -5.49
N GLU A 61 4.20 -15.27 -6.81
CA GLU A 61 4.22 -14.19 -7.80
C GLU A 61 2.91 -13.39 -7.82
N ILE A 62 1.77 -14.07 -7.76
CA ILE A 62 0.45 -13.42 -7.68
C ILE A 62 0.34 -12.58 -6.40
N MET A 63 0.81 -13.09 -5.27
CA MET A 63 0.77 -12.35 -4.00
C MET A 63 1.68 -11.13 -4.02
N GLN A 64 2.85 -11.20 -4.68
CA GLN A 64 3.68 -10.02 -4.90
C GLN A 64 2.99 -8.97 -5.76
N GLU A 65 2.32 -9.38 -6.84
CA GLU A 65 1.56 -8.47 -7.71
C GLU A 65 0.42 -7.77 -6.94
N ILE A 66 -0.25 -8.47 -6.03
CA ILE A 66 -1.27 -7.87 -5.16
C ILE A 66 -0.64 -6.81 -4.24
N VAL A 67 0.50 -7.11 -3.62
CA VAL A 67 1.21 -6.15 -2.76
C VAL A 67 1.63 -4.91 -3.55
N GLU A 68 2.19 -5.06 -4.76
CA GLU A 68 2.57 -3.93 -5.62
C GLU A 68 1.38 -3.06 -6.01
N ASN A 69 0.25 -3.67 -6.37
CA ASN A 69 -0.97 -2.93 -6.69
C ASN A 69 -1.49 -2.10 -5.50
N LEU A 70 -1.41 -2.66 -4.29
CA LEU A 70 -1.80 -1.95 -3.07
C LEU A 70 -0.83 -0.81 -2.74
N GLU A 71 0.48 -0.97 -2.97
CA GLU A 71 1.44 0.14 -2.86
C GLU A 71 1.12 1.27 -3.85
N GLY A 72 0.79 0.92 -5.10
CA GLY A 72 0.34 1.89 -6.11
C GLY A 72 -0.92 2.64 -5.69
N PHE A 73 -1.88 1.95 -5.06
CA PHE A 73 -3.09 2.58 -4.54
C PHE A 73 -2.80 3.57 -3.41
N ILE A 74 -1.90 3.22 -2.48
CA ILE A 74 -1.43 4.13 -1.41
C ILE A 74 -0.77 5.39 -2.00
N GLN A 75 0.06 5.23 -3.03
CA GLN A 75 0.72 6.36 -3.69
C GLN A 75 -0.29 7.29 -4.39
N CYS A 76 -1.30 6.73 -5.06
CA CYS A 76 -2.38 7.52 -5.67
C CYS A 76 -3.17 8.32 -4.62
N MET A 77 -3.48 7.70 -3.48
CA MET A 77 -4.15 8.41 -2.37
C MET A 77 -3.29 9.55 -1.82
N GLN A 78 -1.97 9.35 -1.73
CA GLN A 78 -1.05 10.39 -1.30
C GLN A 78 -0.96 11.55 -2.30
N TYR A 79 -0.86 11.25 -3.59
CA TYR A 79 -0.87 12.26 -4.64
C TYR A 79 -2.15 13.11 -4.60
N ALA A 80 -3.31 12.46 -4.43
CA ALA A 80 -4.58 13.17 -4.29
C ALA A 80 -4.58 14.09 -3.06
N ALA A 81 -4.11 13.60 -1.90
CA ALA A 81 -4.01 14.39 -0.67
C ALA A 81 -3.11 15.63 -0.85
N ASP A 82 -1.96 15.47 -1.49
CA ASP A 82 -1.00 16.54 -1.74
C ASP A 82 -1.59 17.61 -2.69
N GLU A 83 -2.31 17.20 -3.72
CA GLU A 83 -2.98 18.13 -4.64
C GLU A 83 -4.12 18.91 -3.96
N TYR A 84 -4.88 18.29 -3.06
CA TYR A 84 -5.87 19.01 -2.23
C TYR A 84 -5.22 20.07 -1.34
N ASN A 85 -4.14 19.71 -0.63
CA ASN A 85 -3.39 20.65 0.22
C ASN A 85 -2.81 21.83 -0.56
N LYS A 86 -2.28 21.59 -1.77
CA LYS A 86 -1.78 22.68 -2.64
C LYS A 86 -2.89 23.65 -3.05
N CYS A 87 -4.06 23.12 -3.39
CA CYS A 87 -5.21 23.94 -3.78
C CYS A 87 -5.67 24.84 -2.63
N GLU A 88 -5.79 24.29 -1.41
CA GLU A 88 -6.15 25.07 -0.22
C GLU A 88 -5.11 26.15 0.11
N ASN A 89 -3.81 25.84 0.05
CA ASN A 89 -2.75 26.82 0.26
C ASN A 89 -2.78 27.95 -0.78
N THR A 90 -3.03 27.62 -2.05
CA THR A 90 -3.14 28.62 -3.12
C THR A 90 -4.34 29.55 -2.90
N ILE A 91 -5.47 29.01 -2.43
CA ILE A 91 -6.65 29.81 -2.08
C ILE A 91 -6.40 30.68 -0.84
N ALA A 92 -5.72 30.14 0.18
CA ALA A 92 -5.36 30.89 1.38
C ALA A 92 -4.42 32.07 1.05
N GLU A 93 -3.43 31.85 0.17
CA GLU A 93 -2.54 32.90 -0.34
C GLU A 93 -3.31 33.97 -1.12
N LEU A 94 -4.20 33.57 -2.04
CA LEU A 94 -5.06 34.49 -2.79
C LEU A 94 -5.97 35.32 -1.87
N ILE A 95 -6.60 34.70 -0.87
CA ILE A 95 -7.42 35.42 0.12
C ILE A 95 -6.55 36.38 0.93
N SER A 96 -5.33 35.99 1.32
CA SER A 96 -4.40 36.87 2.04
C SER A 96 -3.98 38.08 1.19
N ALA A 97 -3.79 37.88 -0.12
CA ALA A 97 -3.42 38.93 -1.06
C ALA A 97 -4.56 39.92 -1.33
N ILE A 98 -5.82 39.47 -1.26
CA ILE A 98 -7.02 40.32 -1.39
C ILE A 98 -7.30 41.09 -0.08
N ARG A 99 -6.80 40.61 1.07
CA ARG A 99 -7.05 41.21 2.39
C ARG A 99 -6.08 42.36 2.75
N ILE A 100 -5.62 43.10 1.74
CA ILE A 100 -4.90 44.38 1.86
C ILE A 100 -5.85 45.50 1.43
#